data_AF-A0A560KHS3-F1
#
_entry.id   AF-A0A560KHS3-F1
#
_cell.length_a   1.000
_cell.length_b   1.000
_cell.length_c   1.000
_cell.angle_alpha   90.00
_cell.angle_beta   90.00
_cell.angle_gamma   90.00
#
_symmetry.space_group_name_H-M   'P 1'
#
loop_
_entity.id
_entity.type
_entity.pdbx_description
1 polymer ?
#
loop_
_entity_poly.entity_id
_entity_poly.type
_entity_poly.pdbx_seq_one_letter_code
_entity_poly.pdbx_strand_id
1 'polypeptide(L)'
;MGTVLDSVGKLIAAYLSKEVPGYEPFTPSDPEHLRGIIEPGDVLLVEGNNRISGIIKYLTQSTWSHAALYVGPVEGATEPNGEPHVLIEANIGEGVTSAPLSKYFPYHTRVCRPVGLSYEDRTTVCRYAINRIGFGYDTKNILDLMRFLFPLPVPQRWRRRMIALGSGDPTKIICSALIAQAFDAVRYPILPKITKAGSRAARREILHIRDSSLYMPRDFDISPYFEVVKPTIVNGFDYTALHWADKQKPLEEVAGTFSVFPETLRAPPLVPEAADEETPAEIPAEEVNAQASVAFSEHFVLLSELATYRARAREMTA
;
A
#
# COMPACT_ATOMS: atom_id res chain seq x y z
N MET A 1 20.08 -12.80 38.08
CA MET A 1 20.30 -11.53 37.37
C MET A 1 19.17 -11.25 36.35
N GLY A 2 17.89 -11.44 36.71
CA GLY A 2 16.76 -11.33 35.77
C GLY A 2 15.88 -10.08 35.94
N THR A 3 15.90 -9.44 37.11
CA THR A 3 14.93 -8.38 37.47
C THR A 3 15.32 -6.98 36.97
N VAL A 4 16.62 -6.68 36.90
CA VAL A 4 17.12 -5.36 36.44
C VAL A 4 16.99 -5.22 34.92
N LEU A 5 17.30 -6.27 34.14
CA LEU A 5 17.11 -6.26 32.67
C LEU A 5 15.62 -6.13 32.29
N ASP A 6 14.72 -6.82 33.00
CA ASP A 6 13.28 -6.71 32.77
C ASP A 6 12.72 -5.31 33.07
N SER A 7 13.26 -4.65 34.10
CA SER A 7 12.80 -3.31 34.50
C SER A 7 13.26 -2.24 33.50
N VAL A 8 14.50 -2.34 33.02
CA VAL A 8 15.04 -1.47 31.97
C VAL A 8 14.32 -1.71 30.65
N GLY A 9 14.07 -2.98 30.29
CA GLY A 9 13.31 -3.35 29.09
C GLY A 9 11.90 -2.78 29.07
N LYS A 10 11.19 -2.82 30.22
CA LYS A 10 9.85 -2.20 30.36
C LYS A 10 9.88 -0.68 30.21
N LEU A 11 10.90 -0.02 30.74
CA LEU A 11 11.05 1.44 30.60
C LEU A 11 11.31 1.86 29.15
N ILE A 12 12.15 1.10 28.44
CA ILE A 12 12.44 1.31 27.02
C ILE A 12 11.19 1.03 26.18
N ALA A 13 10.49 -0.06 26.46
CA ALA A 13 9.22 -0.40 25.81
C ALA A 13 8.20 0.74 25.96
N ALA A 14 8.03 1.27 27.18
CA ALA A 14 7.17 2.40 27.44
C ALA A 14 7.61 3.66 26.69
N TYR A 15 8.91 3.92 26.58
CA TYR A 15 9.44 5.05 25.82
C TYR A 15 9.21 4.91 24.31
N LEU A 16 9.52 3.74 23.73
CA LEU A 16 9.37 3.46 22.30
C LEU A 16 7.91 3.44 21.83
N SER A 17 7.00 3.08 22.73
CA SER A 17 5.56 3.06 22.47
C SER A 17 4.93 4.45 22.50
N LYS A 18 5.63 5.49 22.99
CA LYS A 18 5.12 6.87 22.95
C LYS A 18 4.97 7.36 21.52
N GLU A 19 3.84 8.00 21.26
CA GLU A 19 3.57 8.70 20.01
C GLU A 19 4.56 9.86 19.79
N VAL A 20 4.92 10.09 18.53
CA VAL A 20 5.74 11.21 18.13
C VAL A 20 4.82 12.43 17.93
N PRO A 21 5.04 13.55 18.65
CA PRO A 21 4.22 14.75 18.52
C PRO A 21 4.25 15.31 17.09
N GLY A 22 3.09 15.71 16.56
CA GLY A 22 2.98 16.43 15.29
C GLY A 22 2.90 15.56 14.03
N TYR A 23 2.74 14.24 14.16
CA TYR A 23 2.45 13.35 13.03
C TYR A 23 0.96 12.97 13.05
N GLU A 24 0.18 13.57 12.15
CA GLU A 24 -1.20 13.14 11.87
C GLU A 24 -1.23 12.39 10.52
N PRO A 25 -1.77 11.16 10.48
CA PRO A 25 -1.96 10.44 9.22
C PRO A 25 -2.85 11.25 8.27
N PHE A 26 -2.32 11.56 7.08
CA PHE A 26 -2.97 12.43 6.09
C PHE A 26 -4.28 11.86 5.51
N THR A 27 -4.54 10.55 5.66
CA THR A 27 -5.77 9.90 5.18
C THR A 27 -6.13 8.69 6.06
N PRO A 28 -7.04 8.83 7.04
CA PRO A 28 -7.61 7.67 7.73
C PRO A 28 -8.41 6.81 6.74
N SER A 29 -8.34 5.50 6.90
CA SER A 29 -9.15 4.57 6.11
C SER A 29 -10.60 4.67 6.57
N ASP A 30 -11.56 4.70 5.63
CA ASP A 30 -12.98 4.69 5.96
C ASP A 30 -13.35 3.42 6.75
N PRO A 31 -13.76 3.53 8.02
CA PRO A 31 -14.03 2.40 8.91
C PRO A 31 -15.06 1.41 8.37
N GLU A 32 -16.15 1.91 7.77
CA GLU A 32 -17.25 1.06 7.34
C GLU A 32 -16.88 0.30 6.06
N HIS A 33 -16.19 0.96 5.14
CA HIS A 33 -15.66 0.31 3.95
C HIS A 33 -14.60 -0.73 4.29
N LEU A 34 -13.75 -0.49 5.29
CA LEU A 34 -12.76 -1.47 5.74
C LEU A 34 -13.43 -2.72 6.34
N ARG A 35 -14.43 -2.55 7.22
CA ARG A 35 -15.17 -3.66 7.84
C ARG A 35 -15.86 -4.56 6.83
N GLY A 36 -16.46 -3.96 5.79
CA GLY A 36 -17.22 -4.72 4.79
C GLY A 36 -16.38 -5.57 3.84
N ILE A 37 -15.05 -5.33 3.79
CA ILE A 37 -14.18 -5.91 2.76
C ILE A 37 -13.14 -6.85 3.36
N ILE A 38 -12.65 -6.57 4.58
CA ILE A 38 -11.58 -7.37 5.19
C ILE A 38 -12.03 -8.81 5.45
N GLU A 39 -11.16 -9.77 5.16
CA GLU A 39 -11.44 -11.21 5.25
C GLU A 39 -10.45 -11.93 6.16
N PRO A 40 -10.83 -13.06 6.79
CA PRO A 40 -9.88 -13.93 7.51
C PRO A 40 -8.67 -14.28 6.65
N GLY A 41 -7.48 -14.14 7.22
CA GLY A 41 -6.20 -14.33 6.53
C GLY A 41 -5.61 -13.06 5.90
N ASP A 42 -6.37 -11.96 5.84
CA ASP A 42 -5.83 -10.68 5.38
C ASP A 42 -4.81 -10.12 6.37
N VAL A 43 -3.76 -9.50 5.83
CA VAL A 43 -2.74 -8.78 6.61
C VAL A 43 -3.05 -7.28 6.53
N LEU A 44 -3.35 -6.68 7.67
CA LEU A 44 -3.54 -5.24 7.81
C LEU A 44 -2.20 -4.57 8.11
N LEU A 45 -1.66 -3.84 7.14
CA LEU A 45 -0.49 -3.00 7.34
C LEU A 45 -0.91 -1.66 7.92
N VAL A 46 -0.16 -1.19 8.90
CA VAL A 46 -0.47 0.03 9.64
C VAL A 46 0.73 0.96 9.63
N GLU A 47 0.47 2.22 9.31
CA GLU A 47 1.41 3.31 9.48
C GLU A 47 1.34 3.84 10.92
N GLY A 48 2.10 3.25 11.83
CA GLY A 48 2.17 3.69 13.21
C GLY A 48 2.87 5.05 13.37
N ASN A 49 2.53 5.75 14.44
CA ASN A 49 3.03 7.08 14.80
C ASN A 49 3.95 7.08 16.04
N ASN A 50 4.23 5.91 16.62
CA ASN A 50 5.12 5.79 17.78
C ASN A 50 6.61 5.87 17.39
N ARG A 51 7.49 6.09 18.37
CA ARG A 51 8.94 6.24 18.12
C ARG A 51 9.55 5.03 17.44
N ILE A 52 9.12 3.83 17.81
CA ILE A 52 9.57 2.62 17.12
C ILE A 52 9.12 2.60 15.65
N SER A 53 7.91 3.08 15.35
CA SER A 53 7.44 3.18 13.97
C SER A 53 8.37 4.05 13.14
N GLY A 54 8.86 5.17 13.67
CA GLY A 54 9.88 5.99 13.00
C GLY A 54 11.14 5.21 12.65
N ILE A 55 11.65 4.38 13.58
CA ILE A 55 12.82 3.53 13.36
C ILE A 55 12.55 2.47 12.29
N ILE A 56 11.41 1.78 12.37
CA ILE A 56 11.04 0.73 11.41
C ILE A 56 10.90 1.36 10.01
N LYS A 57 10.21 2.49 9.89
CA LYS A 57 10.09 3.22 8.61
C LYS A 57 11.46 3.60 8.05
N TYR A 58 12.36 4.11 8.89
CA TYR A 58 13.72 4.46 8.50
C TYR A 58 14.54 3.24 8.03
N LEU A 59 14.50 2.14 8.76
CA LEU A 59 15.29 0.95 8.44
C LEU A 59 14.78 0.21 7.21
N THR A 60 13.46 0.17 7.05
CA THR A 60 12.79 -0.56 5.95
C THR A 60 12.58 0.31 4.71
N GLN A 61 12.71 1.63 4.83
CA GLN A 61 12.40 2.61 3.78
C GLN A 61 10.97 2.40 3.25
N SER A 62 10.03 2.25 4.18
CA SER A 62 8.60 2.04 3.93
C SER A 62 7.79 2.88 4.91
N THR A 63 6.55 3.18 4.56
CA THR A 63 5.57 3.80 5.48
C THR A 63 5.03 2.78 6.49
N TRP A 64 5.03 1.48 6.15
CA TRP A 64 4.49 0.42 6.98
C TRP A 64 5.44 0.10 8.13
N SER A 65 5.00 0.39 9.36
CA SER A 65 5.78 0.12 10.57
C SER A 65 5.22 -1.04 11.38
N HIS A 66 3.95 -1.39 11.19
CA HIS A 66 3.29 -2.46 11.92
C HIS A 66 2.41 -3.29 10.99
N ALA A 67 2.08 -4.51 11.43
CA ALA A 67 1.20 -5.42 10.72
C ALA A 67 0.36 -6.21 11.72
N ALA A 68 -0.91 -6.42 11.41
CA ALA A 68 -1.83 -7.27 12.15
C ALA A 68 -2.48 -8.29 11.20
N LEU A 69 -2.75 -9.49 11.70
CA LEU A 69 -3.48 -10.51 10.94
C LEU A 69 -4.96 -10.44 11.30
N TYR A 70 -5.82 -10.28 10.31
CA TYR A 70 -7.26 -10.42 10.53
C TYR A 70 -7.64 -11.89 10.57
N VAL A 71 -8.25 -12.31 11.67
CA VAL A 71 -8.63 -13.71 11.93
C VAL A 71 -10.14 -13.92 12.05
N GLY A 72 -10.92 -12.83 11.97
CA GLY A 72 -12.32 -12.82 12.34
C GLY A 72 -12.51 -12.78 13.88
N PRO A 73 -13.76 -12.82 14.38
CA PRO A 73 -14.05 -12.72 15.80
C PRO A 73 -13.31 -13.77 16.64
N VAL A 74 -12.53 -13.31 17.62
CA VAL A 74 -11.83 -14.16 18.58
C VAL A 74 -12.76 -14.46 19.75
N GLU A 75 -12.99 -15.74 20.02
CA GLU A 75 -13.88 -16.16 21.12
C GLU A 75 -13.41 -15.63 22.48
N GLY A 76 -14.33 -15.02 23.24
CA GLY A 76 -14.07 -14.51 24.58
C GLY A 76 -13.23 -13.23 24.65
N ALA A 77 -12.90 -12.61 23.51
CA ALA A 77 -12.16 -11.35 23.45
C ALA A 77 -13.02 -10.23 22.84
N THR A 78 -13.45 -9.30 23.68
CA THR A 78 -14.26 -8.14 23.31
C THR A 78 -13.81 -6.92 24.09
N GLU A 79 -13.90 -5.76 23.47
CA GLU A 79 -13.75 -4.47 24.14
C GLU A 79 -14.90 -4.23 25.14
N PRO A 80 -14.74 -3.31 26.12
CA PRO A 80 -15.80 -2.98 27.09
C PRO A 80 -17.11 -2.49 26.47
N ASN A 81 -17.05 -1.95 25.24
CA ASN A 81 -18.20 -1.51 24.46
C ASN A 81 -18.90 -2.67 23.69
N GLY A 82 -18.39 -3.90 23.81
CA GLY A 82 -18.90 -5.09 23.13
C GLY A 82 -18.32 -5.33 21.72
N GLU A 83 -17.39 -4.50 21.24
CA GLU A 83 -16.73 -4.74 19.94
C GLU A 83 -15.86 -5.99 20.01
N PRO A 84 -16.04 -6.96 19.09
CA PRO A 84 -15.22 -8.17 19.08
C PRO A 84 -13.79 -7.86 18.66
N HIS A 85 -12.84 -8.56 19.27
CA HIS A 85 -11.47 -8.57 18.78
C HIS A 85 -11.42 -9.41 17.50
N VAL A 86 -10.84 -8.86 16.45
CA VAL A 86 -10.78 -9.51 15.12
C VAL A 86 -9.38 -9.56 14.52
N LEU A 87 -8.42 -8.89 15.17
CA LEU A 87 -7.02 -8.83 14.77
C LEU A 87 -6.14 -9.56 15.77
N ILE A 88 -5.09 -10.20 15.28
CA ILE A 88 -3.97 -10.71 16.09
C ILE A 88 -2.70 -9.96 15.70
N GLU A 89 -1.95 -9.52 16.70
CA GLU A 89 -0.73 -8.75 16.50
C GLU A 89 0.25 -8.98 17.65
N ALA A 90 1.50 -8.57 17.43
CA ALA A 90 2.50 -8.56 18.49
C ALA A 90 2.95 -7.12 18.76
N ASN A 91 2.72 -6.65 20.00
CA ASN A 91 3.06 -5.31 20.45
C ASN A 91 4.19 -5.35 21.49
N ILE A 92 5.01 -4.32 21.49
CA ILE A 92 6.06 -4.15 22.49
C ILE A 92 5.43 -3.96 23.88
N GLY A 93 5.91 -4.73 24.86
CA GLY A 93 5.44 -4.68 26.23
C GLY A 93 4.22 -5.57 26.51
N GLU A 94 3.36 -5.77 25.52
CA GLU A 94 2.16 -6.63 25.63
C GLU A 94 2.40 -8.05 25.14
N GLY A 95 3.29 -8.24 24.15
CA GLY A 95 3.46 -9.53 23.47
C GLY A 95 2.40 -9.73 22.39
N VAL A 96 2.09 -10.98 22.10
CA VAL A 96 1.04 -11.35 21.14
C VAL A 96 -0.32 -11.19 21.80
N THR A 97 -1.13 -10.29 21.26
CA THR A 97 -2.46 -9.95 21.77
C THR A 97 -3.48 -9.90 20.64
N SER A 98 -4.76 -9.90 21.03
CA SER A 98 -5.87 -9.63 20.12
C SER A 98 -6.30 -8.18 20.23
N ALA A 99 -6.86 -7.62 19.15
CA ALA A 99 -7.33 -6.24 19.12
C ALA A 99 -8.63 -6.09 18.29
N PRO A 100 -9.47 -5.09 18.60
CA PRO A 100 -10.58 -4.70 17.74
C PRO A 100 -10.07 -4.04 16.45
N LEU A 101 -10.89 -4.02 15.41
CA LEU A 101 -10.53 -3.31 14.18
C LEU A 101 -10.52 -1.79 14.38
N SER A 102 -11.40 -1.27 15.26
CA SER A 102 -11.51 0.16 15.54
C SER A 102 -10.24 0.81 16.07
N LYS A 103 -9.36 0.03 16.70
CA LYS A 103 -8.02 0.46 17.12
C LYS A 103 -7.25 1.14 15.97
N TYR A 104 -7.48 0.70 14.74
CA TYR A 104 -6.70 1.16 13.58
C TYR A 104 -7.38 2.18 12.67
N PHE A 105 -8.62 2.59 12.96
CA PHE A 105 -9.31 3.65 12.19
C PHE A 105 -8.59 5.00 12.11
N PRO A 106 -7.91 5.51 13.16
CA PRO A 106 -7.22 6.79 13.06
C PRO A 106 -5.90 6.69 12.26
N TYR A 107 -5.46 5.49 11.87
CA TYR A 107 -4.20 5.28 11.17
C TYR A 107 -4.38 5.12 9.67
N HIS A 108 -3.33 5.40 8.91
CA HIS A 108 -3.29 4.98 7.52
C HIS A 108 -3.07 3.46 7.47
N THR A 109 -4.00 2.75 6.85
CA THR A 109 -3.94 1.29 6.71
C THR A 109 -3.94 0.83 5.26
N ARG A 110 -3.42 -0.39 5.04
CA ARG A 110 -3.50 -1.11 3.77
C ARG A 110 -3.79 -2.58 4.03
N VAL A 111 -4.74 -3.13 3.28
CA VAL A 111 -5.08 -4.56 3.34
C VAL A 111 -4.28 -5.31 2.28
N CYS A 112 -3.54 -6.32 2.71
CA CYS A 112 -2.81 -7.26 1.86
C CYS A 112 -3.48 -8.64 1.96
N ARG A 113 -4.11 -9.08 0.88
CA ARG A 113 -4.86 -10.34 0.82
C ARG A 113 -4.06 -11.44 0.13
N PRO A 114 -3.88 -12.63 0.75
CA PRO A 114 -3.17 -13.74 0.11
C PRO A 114 -4.00 -14.32 -1.04
N VAL A 115 -3.42 -14.36 -2.25
CA VAL A 115 -4.08 -14.87 -3.46
C VAL A 115 -3.97 -16.40 -3.55
N GLY A 116 -5.10 -17.09 -3.74
CA GLY A 116 -5.13 -18.54 -3.95
C GLY A 116 -4.93 -19.37 -2.68
N LEU A 117 -5.04 -18.75 -1.50
CA LEU A 117 -5.02 -19.46 -0.23
C LEU A 117 -6.33 -20.24 -0.04
N SER A 118 -6.22 -21.56 0.18
CA SER A 118 -7.39 -22.41 0.41
C SER A 118 -8.12 -22.05 1.70
N TYR A 119 -9.39 -22.43 1.82
CA TYR A 119 -10.16 -22.21 3.05
C TYR A 119 -9.54 -22.93 4.26
N GLU A 120 -9.03 -24.15 4.07
CA GLU A 120 -8.38 -24.94 5.13
C GLU A 120 -7.06 -24.30 5.57
N ASP A 121 -6.25 -23.82 4.62
CA ASP A 121 -4.99 -23.14 4.92
C ASP A 121 -5.24 -21.81 5.62
N ARG A 122 -6.21 -21.03 5.16
CA ARG A 122 -6.64 -19.77 5.79
C ARG A 122 -7.04 -19.99 7.25
N THR A 123 -7.83 -21.03 7.51
CA THR A 123 -8.22 -21.42 8.87
C THR A 123 -7.01 -21.81 9.72
N THR A 124 -6.06 -22.54 9.12
CA THR A 124 -4.82 -22.95 9.79
C THR A 124 -3.93 -21.76 10.14
N VAL A 125 -3.77 -20.80 9.23
CA VAL A 125 -3.05 -19.53 9.44
C VAL A 125 -3.68 -18.73 10.59
N CYS A 126 -5.00 -18.56 10.56
CA CYS A 126 -5.72 -17.81 11.62
C CYS A 126 -5.55 -18.49 12.99
N ARG A 127 -5.78 -19.81 13.05
CA ARG A 127 -5.62 -20.60 14.28
C ARG A 127 -4.18 -20.57 14.81
N TYR A 128 -3.19 -20.57 13.91
CA TYR A 128 -1.78 -20.49 14.29
C TYR A 128 -1.47 -19.20 15.06
N ALA A 129 -2.04 -18.07 14.61
CA ALA A 129 -1.88 -16.77 15.27
C ALA A 129 -2.66 -16.71 16.59
N ILE A 130 -3.91 -17.18 16.61
CA ILE A 130 -4.75 -17.23 17.83
C ILE A 130 -4.08 -18.04 18.94
N ASN A 131 -3.51 -19.20 18.61
CA ASN A 131 -2.84 -20.08 19.58
C ASN A 131 -1.57 -19.46 20.20
N ARG A 132 -1.09 -18.32 19.68
CA ARG A 132 0.09 -17.61 20.19
C ARG A 132 -0.27 -16.41 21.04
N ILE A 133 -1.55 -16.10 21.24
CA ILE A 133 -1.97 -15.07 22.19
C ILE A 133 -1.36 -15.37 23.56
N GLY A 134 -0.76 -14.36 24.19
CA GLY A 134 -0.05 -14.48 25.47
C GLY A 134 1.45 -14.79 25.34
N PHE A 135 1.97 -15.02 24.13
CA PHE A 135 3.42 -15.15 23.93
C PHE A 135 4.11 -13.79 24.11
N GLY A 136 5.33 -13.80 24.65
CA GLY A 136 6.07 -12.58 24.92
C GLY A 136 6.58 -11.88 23.66
N TYR A 137 6.83 -10.58 23.76
CA TYR A 137 7.53 -9.84 22.71
C TYR A 137 9.05 -10.04 22.82
N ASP A 138 9.78 -10.03 21.70
CA ASP A 138 11.25 -10.13 21.73
C ASP A 138 11.91 -8.85 22.25
N THR A 139 12.24 -8.85 23.55
CA THR A 139 12.94 -7.76 24.22
C THR A 139 14.41 -7.62 23.83
N LYS A 140 15.06 -8.63 23.25
CA LYS A 140 16.45 -8.46 22.76
C LYS A 140 16.48 -7.60 21.50
N ASN A 141 15.49 -7.80 20.62
CA ASN A 141 15.28 -6.95 19.44
C ASN A 141 15.01 -5.49 19.83
N ILE A 142 14.36 -5.23 20.98
CA ILE A 142 14.15 -3.87 21.50
C ILE A 142 15.48 -3.17 21.78
N LEU A 143 16.44 -3.85 22.42
CA LEU A 143 17.77 -3.30 22.73
C LEU A 143 18.58 -3.03 21.46
N ASP A 144 18.54 -3.93 20.47
CA ASP A 144 19.18 -3.69 19.17
C ASP A 144 18.54 -2.54 18.41
N LEU A 145 17.21 -2.38 18.51
CA LEU A 145 16.52 -1.23 17.94
C LEU A 145 16.96 0.10 18.56
N MET A 146 17.35 0.12 19.83
CA MET A 146 17.85 1.34 20.47
C MET A 146 19.10 1.90 19.78
N ARG A 147 19.89 1.07 19.10
CA ARG A 147 21.04 1.54 18.31
C ARG A 147 20.64 2.52 17.21
N PHE A 148 19.38 2.47 16.78
CA PHE A 148 18.81 3.32 15.74
C PHE A 148 17.99 4.50 16.27
N LEU A 149 17.87 4.67 17.60
CA LEU A 149 17.36 5.92 18.19
C LEU A 149 18.25 7.12 17.84
N PHE A 150 19.52 6.86 17.52
CA PHE A 150 20.43 7.84 16.94
C PHE A 150 20.54 7.57 15.43
N PRO A 151 20.09 8.49 14.56
CA PRO A 151 20.11 8.30 13.10
C PRO A 151 21.56 8.41 12.59
N LEU A 152 22.35 7.36 12.78
CA LEU A 152 23.63 7.22 12.11
C LEU A 152 23.36 6.93 10.62
N PRO A 153 24.06 7.56 9.67
CA PRO A 153 23.88 7.30 8.24
C PRO A 153 24.36 5.88 7.90
N VAL A 154 23.47 4.90 8.00
CA VAL A 154 23.80 3.52 7.66
C VAL A 154 23.59 3.29 6.16
N PRO A 155 24.59 2.74 5.43
CA PRO A 155 24.42 2.30 4.05
C PRO A 155 23.22 1.36 3.88
N GLN A 156 22.40 1.59 2.84
CA GLN A 156 21.18 0.83 2.55
C GLN A 156 21.38 -0.70 2.62
N ARG A 157 22.48 -1.19 2.03
CA ARG A 157 22.86 -2.62 2.01
C ARG A 157 23.02 -3.27 3.39
N TRP A 158 23.24 -2.49 4.45
CA TRP A 158 23.49 -3.00 5.80
C TRP A 158 22.27 -2.84 6.71
N ARG A 159 21.31 -1.96 6.38
CA ARG A 159 20.12 -1.67 7.21
C ARG A 159 19.35 -2.92 7.57
N ARG A 160 18.89 -3.69 6.57
CA ARG A 160 18.11 -4.92 6.79
C ARG A 160 18.88 -6.00 7.56
N ARG A 161 20.19 -6.14 7.30
CA ARG A 161 21.04 -7.11 8.02
C ARG A 161 21.23 -6.80 9.50
N MET A 162 21.00 -5.55 9.93
CA MET A 162 21.13 -5.18 11.33
C MET A 162 19.81 -5.29 12.11
N ILE A 163 18.68 -5.48 11.43
CA ILE A 163 17.41 -5.89 12.07
C ILE A 163 17.48 -7.39 12.43
N ALA A 164 18.45 -8.12 11.86
CA ALA A 164 18.55 -9.57 11.90
C ALA A 164 19.13 -10.19 13.18
N LEU A 165 19.39 -9.42 14.22
CA LEU A 165 19.81 -9.96 15.52
C LEU A 165 18.58 -10.31 16.38
N GLY A 166 17.77 -11.26 15.91
CA GLY A 166 16.69 -11.86 16.70
C GLY A 166 17.24 -12.73 17.84
N SER A 167 16.53 -12.82 18.96
CA SER A 167 17.02 -13.42 20.21
C SER A 167 17.33 -14.92 20.20
N GLY A 168 17.00 -15.63 19.11
CA GLY A 168 17.05 -17.08 18.98
C GLY A 168 15.99 -17.82 19.81
N ASP A 169 15.05 -17.11 20.43
CA ASP A 169 14.02 -17.68 21.30
C ASP A 169 12.66 -17.79 20.55
N PRO A 170 12.12 -19.01 20.34
CA PRO A 170 10.89 -19.22 19.57
C PRO A 170 9.63 -18.67 20.26
N THR A 171 9.72 -18.26 21.53
CA THR A 171 8.60 -17.71 22.30
C THR A 171 8.46 -16.19 22.19
N LYS A 172 9.36 -15.55 21.45
CA LYS A 172 9.52 -14.09 21.37
C LYS A 172 9.45 -13.61 19.94
N ILE A 173 8.36 -12.95 19.56
CA ILE A 173 8.01 -12.76 18.15
C ILE A 173 7.60 -11.31 17.86
N ILE A 174 8.13 -10.72 16.79
CA ILE A 174 7.72 -9.41 16.26
C ILE A 174 6.45 -9.56 15.41
N CYS A 175 5.67 -8.48 15.22
CA CYS A 175 4.38 -8.53 14.53
C CYS A 175 4.45 -9.21 13.15
N SER A 176 5.41 -8.82 12.31
CA SER A 176 5.62 -9.39 10.97
C SER A 176 6.16 -10.83 10.99
N ALA A 177 6.94 -11.21 11.99
CA ALA A 177 7.47 -12.57 12.13
C ALA A 177 6.37 -13.55 12.54
N LEU A 178 5.44 -13.14 13.41
CA LEU A 178 4.28 -13.95 13.80
C LEU A 178 3.45 -14.32 12.58
N ILE A 179 3.15 -13.31 11.77
CA ILE A 179 2.39 -13.46 10.54
C ILE A 179 3.17 -14.34 9.55
N ALA A 180 4.47 -14.10 9.38
CA ALA A 180 5.31 -14.90 8.50
C ALA A 180 5.35 -16.38 8.90
N GLN A 181 5.47 -16.67 10.20
CA GLN A 181 5.42 -18.03 10.72
C GLN A 181 4.05 -18.69 10.51
N ALA A 182 2.96 -17.92 10.62
CA ALA A 182 1.62 -18.42 10.37
C ALA A 182 1.46 -18.87 8.90
N PHE A 183 1.93 -18.07 7.95
CA PHE A 183 1.93 -18.43 6.53
C PHE A 183 2.93 -19.57 6.21
N ASP A 184 4.08 -19.63 6.88
CA ASP A 184 5.06 -20.71 6.69
C ASP A 184 4.50 -22.08 7.16
N ALA A 185 3.61 -22.10 8.15
CA ALA A 185 2.94 -23.32 8.62
C ALA A 185 2.14 -24.02 7.51
N VAL A 186 1.60 -23.25 6.55
CA VAL A 186 0.91 -23.75 5.35
C VAL A 186 1.79 -23.66 4.09
N ARG A 187 3.08 -23.37 4.27
CA ARG A 187 4.08 -23.20 3.20
C ARG A 187 3.70 -22.16 2.15
N TYR A 188 2.95 -21.13 2.56
CA TYR A 188 2.57 -20.03 1.69
C TYR A 188 3.74 -19.04 1.53
N PRO A 189 4.20 -18.77 0.31
CA PRO A 189 5.37 -17.91 0.11
C PRO A 189 5.00 -16.43 0.28
N ILE A 190 5.81 -15.69 1.05
CA ILE A 190 5.68 -14.23 1.17
C ILE A 190 6.65 -13.52 0.23
N LEU A 191 7.89 -13.99 0.09
CA LEU A 191 8.85 -13.40 -0.85
C LEU A 191 8.95 -14.18 -2.18
N PRO A 192 9.24 -13.50 -3.30
CA PRO A 192 9.41 -14.15 -4.60
C PRO A 192 10.53 -15.21 -4.58
N LYS A 193 10.35 -16.27 -5.37
CA LYS A 193 11.39 -17.28 -5.58
C LYS A 193 12.67 -16.63 -6.15
N ILE A 194 13.82 -17.02 -5.58
CA ILE A 194 15.18 -16.51 -5.89
C ILE A 194 15.49 -16.56 -7.40
N THR A 195 14.91 -17.53 -8.12
CA THR A 195 15.08 -17.70 -9.57
C THR A 195 14.60 -16.50 -10.38
N LYS A 196 13.64 -15.72 -9.86
CA LYS A 196 13.08 -14.51 -10.50
C LYS A 196 13.80 -13.21 -10.11
N ALA A 197 14.75 -13.24 -9.19
CA ALA A 197 15.48 -12.03 -8.80
C ALA A 197 16.54 -11.67 -9.85
N GLY A 198 16.43 -10.45 -10.40
CA GLY A 198 17.25 -9.93 -11.49
C GLY A 198 18.70 -9.58 -11.12
N SER A 199 19.04 -9.52 -9.83
CA SER A 199 20.41 -9.22 -9.36
C SER A 199 20.92 -10.23 -8.32
N ARG A 200 22.24 -10.46 -8.29
CA ARG A 200 22.89 -11.31 -7.26
C ARG A 200 22.64 -10.77 -5.84
N ALA A 201 22.53 -9.45 -5.69
CA ALA A 201 22.21 -8.81 -4.41
C ALA A 201 20.79 -9.17 -3.93
N ALA A 202 19.78 -9.03 -4.80
CA ALA A 202 18.39 -9.39 -4.49
C ALA A 202 18.24 -10.89 -4.18
N ARG A 203 18.97 -11.76 -4.89
CA ARG A 203 19.00 -13.20 -4.61
C ARG A 203 19.54 -13.51 -3.21
N ARG A 204 20.65 -12.87 -2.83
CA ARG A 204 21.27 -13.05 -1.50
C ARG A 204 20.38 -12.51 -0.38
N GLU A 205 19.66 -11.44 -0.66
CA GLU A 205 18.70 -10.84 0.25
C GLU A 205 17.47 -11.73 0.46
N ILE A 206 16.86 -12.25 -0.60
CA ILE A 206 15.75 -13.21 -0.50
C ILE A 206 16.17 -14.46 0.27
N LEU A 207 17.37 -14.99 0.01
CA LEU A 207 17.90 -16.14 0.74
C LEU A 207 18.10 -15.85 2.23
N HIS A 208 18.51 -14.63 2.57
CA HIS A 208 18.71 -14.23 3.94
C HIS A 208 17.36 -14.10 4.67
N ILE A 209 16.34 -13.49 4.05
CA ILE A 209 15.02 -13.24 4.68
C ILE A 209 14.17 -14.52 4.85
N ARG A 210 14.59 -15.69 4.35
CA ARG A 210 13.81 -16.94 4.57
C ARG A 210 13.71 -17.34 6.04
N ASP A 211 14.55 -16.78 6.91
CA ASP A 211 14.32 -16.87 8.34
C ASP A 211 13.14 -15.97 8.73
N SER A 212 12.08 -16.58 9.29
CA SER A 212 10.83 -15.90 9.67
C SER A 212 11.04 -14.66 10.56
N SER A 213 12.16 -14.62 11.29
CA SER A 213 12.56 -13.50 12.14
C SER A 213 12.89 -12.20 11.38
N LEU A 214 13.06 -12.26 10.05
CA LEU A 214 13.53 -11.14 9.23
C LEU A 214 12.47 -10.49 8.36
N TYR A 215 11.25 -11.01 8.35
CA TYR A 215 10.15 -10.40 7.62
C TYR A 215 9.75 -9.06 8.24
N MET A 216 9.56 -8.06 7.39
CA MET A 216 9.11 -6.73 7.76
C MET A 216 7.72 -6.46 7.19
N PRO A 217 6.93 -5.53 7.76
CA PRO A 217 5.60 -5.19 7.23
C PRO A 217 5.59 -4.89 5.73
N ARG A 218 6.62 -4.19 5.22
CA ARG A 218 6.81 -3.90 3.80
C ARG A 218 6.83 -5.15 2.91
N ASP A 219 7.31 -6.29 3.42
CA ASP A 219 7.49 -7.49 2.60
C ASP A 219 6.16 -8.10 2.14
N PHE A 220 5.07 -7.89 2.90
CA PHE A 220 3.71 -8.23 2.49
C PHE A 220 3.19 -7.31 1.37
N ASP A 221 3.50 -6.01 1.44
CA ASP A 221 3.09 -5.00 0.44
C ASP A 221 3.73 -5.22 -0.93
N ILE A 222 5.02 -5.60 -0.95
CA ILE A 222 5.77 -5.85 -2.20
C ILE A 222 5.66 -7.28 -2.70
N SER A 223 4.99 -8.16 -1.95
CA SER A 223 4.89 -9.57 -2.31
C SER A 223 4.10 -9.75 -3.60
N PRO A 224 4.57 -10.57 -4.55
CA PRO A 224 3.78 -10.91 -5.73
C PRO A 224 2.63 -11.88 -5.44
N TYR A 225 2.54 -12.39 -4.20
CA TYR A 225 1.53 -13.36 -3.78
C TYR A 225 0.41 -12.72 -2.96
N PHE A 226 0.50 -11.43 -2.65
CA PHE A 226 -0.54 -10.70 -1.94
C PHE A 226 -1.11 -9.63 -2.87
N GLU A 227 -2.43 -9.54 -2.94
CA GLU A 227 -3.11 -8.44 -3.59
C GLU A 227 -3.33 -7.29 -2.60
N VAL A 228 -3.18 -6.05 -3.07
CA VAL A 228 -3.45 -4.86 -2.27
C VAL A 228 -4.91 -4.48 -2.48
N VAL A 229 -5.74 -4.73 -1.46
CA VAL A 229 -7.17 -4.45 -1.49
C VAL A 229 -7.38 -2.98 -1.12
N LYS A 230 -7.97 -2.22 -2.05
CA LYS A 230 -8.30 -0.80 -1.87
C LYS A 230 -9.81 -0.66 -1.75
N PRO A 231 -10.36 -0.36 -0.56
CA PRO A 231 -11.80 -0.31 -0.35
C PRO A 231 -12.56 0.56 -1.35
N THR A 232 -12.03 1.75 -1.65
CA THR A 232 -12.62 2.67 -2.62
C THR A 232 -12.76 2.05 -4.01
N ILE A 233 -11.78 1.26 -4.46
CA ILE A 233 -11.81 0.62 -5.79
C ILE A 233 -12.80 -0.54 -5.81
N VAL A 234 -12.80 -1.37 -4.76
CA VAL A 234 -13.73 -2.51 -4.63
C VAL A 234 -15.18 -2.03 -4.63
N ASN A 235 -15.44 -0.86 -4.04
CA ASN A 235 -16.78 -0.28 -3.95
C ASN A 235 -17.22 0.50 -5.21
N GLY A 236 -16.51 0.33 -6.34
CA GLY A 236 -16.91 0.91 -7.62
C GLY A 236 -16.41 2.33 -7.85
N PHE A 237 -15.15 2.62 -7.52
CA PHE A 237 -14.52 3.90 -7.79
C PHE A 237 -14.76 4.39 -9.23
N ASP A 238 -15.48 5.50 -9.36
CA ASP A 238 -15.68 6.22 -10.62
C ASP A 238 -14.86 7.51 -10.61
N TYR A 239 -13.80 7.54 -11.40
CA TYR A 239 -12.92 8.70 -11.49
C TYR A 239 -13.58 9.91 -12.17
N THR A 240 -14.67 9.71 -12.93
CA THR A 240 -15.38 10.79 -13.63
C THR A 240 -16.27 11.62 -12.70
N ALA A 241 -16.71 11.02 -11.59
CA ALA A 241 -17.46 11.70 -10.54
C ALA A 241 -16.57 12.59 -9.63
N LEU A 242 -15.23 12.52 -9.76
CA LEU A 242 -14.32 13.33 -8.96
C LEU A 242 -14.34 14.80 -9.40
N HIS A 243 -14.56 15.66 -8.42
CA HIS A 243 -14.41 17.10 -8.60
C HIS A 243 -12.95 17.51 -8.43
N TRP A 244 -12.37 18.02 -9.52
CA TRP A 244 -11.04 18.58 -9.53
C TRP A 244 -11.11 20.04 -9.05
N ALA A 245 -10.19 20.45 -8.18
CA ALA A 245 -10.17 21.82 -7.63
C ALA A 245 -10.13 22.91 -8.72
N ASP A 246 -9.54 22.60 -9.87
CA ASP A 246 -9.40 23.51 -11.01
C ASP A 246 -10.65 23.55 -11.91
N LYS A 247 -11.68 22.73 -11.62
CA LYS A 247 -12.96 22.71 -12.33
C LYS A 247 -14.05 23.23 -11.40
N GLN A 248 -14.67 24.36 -11.77
CA GLN A 248 -15.83 24.90 -11.05
C GLN A 248 -16.91 23.83 -10.89
N LYS A 249 -17.44 23.70 -9.65
CA LYS A 249 -18.62 22.89 -9.36
C LYS A 249 -19.75 23.40 -10.27
N PRO A 250 -20.40 22.56 -11.09
CA PRO A 250 -21.57 23.01 -11.85
C PRO A 250 -22.59 23.56 -10.85
N LEU A 251 -23.07 24.78 -11.10
CA LEU A 251 -24.15 25.37 -10.29
C LEU A 251 -25.36 24.43 -10.33
N GLU A 252 -26.00 24.19 -9.18
CA GLU A 252 -27.14 23.27 -9.02
C GLU A 252 -28.29 23.55 -10.00
N GLU A 253 -28.37 24.76 -10.56
CA GLU A 253 -29.34 25.13 -11.59
C GLU A 253 -29.19 24.38 -12.93
N VAL A 254 -28.06 23.73 -13.20
CA VAL A 254 -27.86 22.95 -14.46
C VAL A 254 -28.09 21.45 -14.27
N ALA A 255 -28.25 20.97 -13.03
CA ALA A 255 -28.59 19.57 -12.75
C ALA A 255 -30.09 19.27 -12.89
N GLY A 256 -30.93 20.31 -12.91
CA GLY A 256 -32.36 20.21 -13.20
C GLY A 256 -32.66 20.54 -14.66
N THR A 257 -33.00 19.50 -15.45
CA THR A 257 -33.67 19.62 -16.77
C THR A 257 -33.04 20.58 -17.78
N PHE A 258 -31.99 20.13 -18.47
CA PHE A 258 -31.73 20.59 -19.84
C PHE A 258 -31.46 19.38 -20.74
N SER A 259 -32.52 18.88 -21.38
CA SER A 259 -32.36 18.11 -22.61
C SER A 259 -31.87 19.08 -23.69
N VAL A 260 -30.61 18.98 -24.09
CA VAL A 260 -30.02 19.83 -25.15
C VAL A 260 -30.55 19.44 -26.56
N PHE A 261 -31.39 18.41 -26.65
CA PHE A 261 -32.12 18.07 -27.87
C PHE A 261 -33.58 18.48 -27.72
N PRO A 262 -34.07 19.49 -28.47
CA PRO A 262 -35.50 19.61 -28.69
C PRO A 262 -35.97 18.33 -29.40
N GLU A 263 -37.01 17.67 -28.88
CA GLU A 263 -37.66 16.47 -29.46
C GLU A 263 -38.21 16.67 -30.89
N THR A 264 -38.02 17.84 -31.51
CA THR A 264 -38.67 18.24 -32.76
C THR A 264 -37.78 18.23 -34.00
N LEU A 265 -36.50 17.85 -33.93
CA LEU A 265 -35.66 17.71 -35.12
C LEU A 265 -35.64 16.26 -35.61
N ARG A 266 -36.63 15.91 -36.45
CA ARG A 266 -36.54 14.71 -37.30
C ARG A 266 -35.36 14.90 -38.26
N ALA A 267 -34.40 13.98 -38.24
CA ALA A 267 -33.32 13.94 -39.22
C ALA A 267 -33.91 13.78 -40.64
N PRO A 268 -33.40 14.52 -41.64
CA PRO A 268 -33.84 14.34 -43.03
C PRO A 268 -33.44 12.93 -43.54
N PRO A 269 -34.23 12.34 -44.45
CA PRO A 269 -34.01 10.98 -44.92
C PRO A 269 -32.71 10.84 -45.72
N LEU A 270 -32.02 9.71 -45.52
CA LEU A 270 -30.70 9.37 -46.07
C LEU A 270 -30.73 8.87 -47.53
N VAL A 271 -31.73 9.24 -48.33
CA VAL A 271 -31.80 8.84 -49.75
C VAL A 271 -31.67 10.09 -50.62
N PRO A 272 -30.69 10.16 -51.54
CA PRO A 272 -30.59 11.28 -52.47
C PRO A 272 -31.76 11.23 -53.46
N GLU A 273 -32.64 12.24 -53.46
CA GLU A 273 -33.50 12.51 -54.62
C GLU A 273 -32.63 13.03 -55.77
N ALA A 274 -33.02 12.64 -56.99
CA ALA A 274 -32.27 12.88 -58.21
C ALA A 274 -32.08 14.38 -58.51
N ALA A 275 -30.97 14.68 -59.17
CA ALA A 275 -30.54 16.02 -59.54
C ALA A 275 -31.55 16.75 -60.43
N ASP A 276 -31.83 18.01 -60.08
CA ASP A 276 -32.32 19.00 -61.04
C ASP A 276 -31.18 19.99 -61.34
N GLU A 277 -30.99 20.19 -62.63
CA GLU A 277 -30.01 21.07 -63.27
C GLU A 277 -30.31 22.54 -62.93
N GLU A 278 -29.28 23.28 -62.48
CA GLU A 278 -28.90 24.60 -63.02
C GLU A 278 -27.75 25.19 -62.21
N THR A 279 -26.55 25.09 -62.78
CA THR A 279 -25.35 25.82 -62.38
C THR A 279 -25.40 27.23 -62.98
N PRO A 280 -24.88 28.27 -62.29
CA PRO A 280 -23.69 28.89 -62.89
C PRO A 280 -22.57 29.27 -61.90
N ALA A 281 -21.36 28.94 -62.35
CA ALA A 281 -20.07 29.66 -62.29
C ALA A 281 -19.32 29.82 -60.94
N GLU A 282 -18.37 28.90 -60.77
CA GLU A 282 -16.96 29.02 -60.31
C GLU A 282 -16.47 30.35 -59.68
N ILE A 283 -15.89 30.23 -58.48
CA ILE A 283 -14.90 31.16 -57.91
C ILE A 283 -13.59 30.35 -57.69
N PRO A 284 -12.40 30.83 -58.13
CA PRO A 284 -11.18 30.02 -58.17
C PRO A 284 -10.60 29.68 -56.78
N ALA A 285 -10.08 28.46 -56.66
CA ALA A 285 -9.37 27.96 -55.49
C ALA A 285 -7.90 28.40 -55.50
N GLU A 286 -7.59 29.58 -54.96
CA GLU A 286 -6.19 29.97 -54.74
C GLU A 286 -5.85 30.58 -53.36
N GLU A 287 -6.78 30.68 -52.40
CA GLU A 287 -6.49 31.31 -51.09
C GLU A 287 -6.49 30.40 -49.86
N VAL A 288 -6.72 29.09 -49.97
CA VAL A 288 -6.87 28.22 -48.77
C VAL A 288 -5.59 27.44 -48.40
N ASN A 289 -4.53 27.47 -49.22
CA ASN A 289 -3.37 26.58 -49.03
C ASN A 289 -2.11 27.22 -48.39
N ALA A 290 -2.16 28.48 -47.93
CA ALA A 290 -0.99 29.16 -47.36
C ALA A 290 -0.88 29.06 -45.82
N GLN A 291 -1.97 28.77 -45.09
CA GLN A 291 -1.95 28.74 -43.61
C GLN A 291 -1.68 27.36 -43.00
N ALA A 292 -1.83 26.27 -43.77
CA ALA A 292 -1.65 24.90 -43.25
C ALA A 292 -0.19 24.41 -43.28
N SER A 293 0.68 25.00 -44.12
CA SER A 293 2.06 24.51 -44.31
C SER A 293 3.08 25.07 -43.31
N VAL A 294 2.80 26.21 -42.67
CA VAL A 294 3.73 26.85 -41.73
C VAL A 294 3.70 26.19 -40.34
N ALA A 295 2.52 25.78 -39.86
CA ALA A 295 2.35 25.19 -38.53
C ALA A 295 2.95 23.77 -38.38
N PHE A 296 3.09 23.03 -39.48
CA PHE A 296 3.66 21.67 -39.45
C PHE A 296 5.20 21.65 -39.39
N SER A 297 5.86 22.72 -39.85
CA SER A 297 7.33 22.78 -39.91
C SER A 297 7.98 23.07 -38.55
N GLU A 298 7.36 23.89 -37.70
CA GLU A 298 7.94 24.27 -36.40
C GLU A 298 7.92 23.12 -35.37
N HIS A 299 6.87 22.29 -35.41
CA HIS A 299 6.75 21.15 -34.49
C HIS A 299 7.75 20.01 -34.79
N PHE A 300 8.20 19.86 -36.04
CA PHE A 300 9.16 18.81 -36.42
C PHE A 300 10.60 19.17 -36.00
N VAL A 301 10.96 20.46 -36.06
CA VAL A 301 12.30 20.94 -35.66
C VAL A 301 12.51 20.72 -34.15
N LEU A 302 11.51 21.02 -33.32
CA LEU A 302 11.54 20.82 -31.86
C LEU A 302 11.73 19.35 -31.43
N LEU A 303 11.16 18.40 -32.17
CA LEU A 303 11.31 16.97 -31.87
C LEU A 303 12.72 16.44 -32.22
N SER A 304 13.36 16.99 -33.26
CA SER A 304 14.72 16.63 -33.65
C SER A 304 15.78 17.16 -32.68
N GLU A 305 15.57 18.35 -32.09
CA GLU A 305 16.44 18.94 -31.07
C GLU A 305 16.33 18.22 -29.72
N LEU A 306 15.12 17.77 -29.34
CA LEU A 306 14.91 16.96 -28.13
C LEU A 306 15.54 15.56 -28.23
N ALA A 307 15.54 14.96 -29.42
CA ALA A 307 16.16 13.66 -29.66
C ALA A 307 17.69 13.71 -29.57
N THR A 308 18.30 14.79 -30.06
CA THR A 308 19.76 15.02 -29.99
C THR A 308 20.25 15.35 -28.57
N TYR A 309 19.43 16.03 -27.75
CA TYR A 309 19.73 16.28 -26.34
C TYR A 309 19.72 14.98 -25.50
N ARG A 310 18.78 14.06 -25.76
CA ARG A 310 18.71 12.76 -25.06
C ARG A 310 19.83 11.78 -25.45
N ALA A 311 20.38 11.90 -26.65
CA ALA A 311 21.53 11.10 -27.08
C ALA A 311 22.83 11.54 -26.39
N ARG A 312 23.10 12.85 -26.31
CA ARG A 312 24.29 13.39 -25.63
C ARG A 312 24.32 13.16 -24.12
N ALA A 313 23.15 13.16 -23.46
CA ALA A 313 23.06 12.88 -22.03
C ALA A 313 23.41 11.42 -21.65
N ARG A 314 23.30 10.48 -22.61
CA ARG A 314 23.68 9.07 -22.40
C ARG A 314 25.17 8.77 -22.60
N GLU A 315 25.91 9.61 -23.32
CA GLU A 315 27.35 9.44 -23.51
C GLU A 315 28.20 10.04 -22.38
N MET A 316 27.64 10.96 -21.58
CA MET A 316 28.36 11.57 -20.44
C MET A 316 28.26 10.80 -19.11
N THR A 317 27.60 9.64 -19.08
CA THR A 317 27.43 8.81 -17.86
C THR A 317 27.86 7.35 -18.02
N ALA A 318 28.68 7.05 -19.04
CA ALA A 318 29.36 5.77 -19.22
C ALA A 318 30.85 5.87 -18.84
#